data_AF-A0A7J9XXA2-F1
#
_entry.id   AF-A0A7J9XXA2-F1
#
_cell.length_a   1.000
_cell.length_b   1.000
_cell.length_c   1.000
_cell.angle_alpha   90.00
_cell.angle_beta   90.00
_cell.angle_gamma   90.00
#
_symmetry.space_group_name_H-M   'P 1'
#
loop_
_entity.id
_entity.type
_entity.pdbx_description
1 polymer ?
#
loop_
_entity_poly.entity_id
_entity_poly.type
_entity_poly.pdbx_seq_one_letter_code
_entity_poly.pdbx_strand_id
1 'polypeptide(L)'
;MGRLPGRPAVAYGMVAFIAGVASLISWAFGLVIGALVARQVAIQARERGLRLHYPLLVASAYAGYAIWHMGYSSSAALFVATPGNALEKELDGGVIPVTETIFASWNIWTALISLLVITGLMAAMKPKEGRDEVVEISERAVADYHDSVARLERELGGARRRFFGRTRAAATPQSS
;
A
#
# COMPACT_ATOMS: atom_id res chain seq x y z
N MET A 1 -15.38 4.07 8.48
CA MET A 1 -15.32 5.47 8.00
C MET A 1 -14.04 6.13 8.48
N GLY A 2 -12.96 6.10 7.70
CA GLY A 2 -11.75 6.86 8.01
C GLY A 2 -11.97 8.34 7.70
N ARG A 3 -11.75 9.24 8.67
CA ARG A 3 -11.77 10.68 8.39
C ARG A 3 -10.57 11.00 7.51
N LEU A 4 -10.78 11.33 6.23
CA LEU A 4 -9.74 11.98 5.45
C LEU A 4 -9.25 13.24 6.18
N PRO A 5 -7.95 13.52 6.14
CA PRO A 5 -7.41 14.76 6.66
C PRO A 5 -7.90 15.94 5.82
N GLY A 6 -8.27 17.05 6.48
CA GLY A 6 -8.86 18.22 5.81
C GLY A 6 -7.88 19.07 4.98
N ARG A 7 -6.66 18.59 4.71
CA ARG A 7 -5.60 19.34 4.03
C ARG A 7 -4.96 18.50 2.91
N PRO A 8 -4.81 19.02 1.67
CA PRO A 8 -4.21 18.28 0.55
C PRO A 8 -2.82 17.70 0.84
N ALA A 9 -1.96 18.48 1.51
CA ALA A 9 -0.62 18.05 1.92
C ALA A 9 -0.64 16.73 2.72
N VAL A 10 -1.58 16.62 3.65
CA VAL A 10 -1.67 15.45 4.53
C VAL A 10 -2.17 14.24 3.75
N ALA A 11 -3.00 14.43 2.71
CA ALA A 11 -3.43 13.32 1.85
C ALA A 11 -2.25 12.67 1.12
N TYR A 12 -1.38 13.47 0.49
CA TYR A 12 -0.18 12.97 -0.21
C TYR A 12 0.80 12.27 0.74
N GLY A 13 1.13 12.92 1.86
CA GLY A 13 2.00 12.34 2.87
C GLY A 13 1.43 11.04 3.46
N MET A 14 0.13 11.01 3.78
CA MET A 14 -0.52 9.81 4.33
C MET A 14 -0.47 8.63 3.35
N VAL A 15 -0.70 8.85 2.05
CA VAL A 15 -0.59 7.80 1.04
C VAL A 15 0.85 7.26 0.98
N ALA A 16 1.85 8.15 0.92
CA ALA A 16 3.26 7.76 0.89
C ALA A 16 3.67 6.98 2.15
N PHE A 17 3.24 7.45 3.32
CA PHE A 17 3.53 6.81 4.60
C PHE A 17 2.93 5.39 4.67
N ILE A 18 1.64 5.23 4.35
CA ILE A 18 0.97 3.93 4.39
C ILE A 18 1.60 2.97 3.37
N ALA A 19 1.88 3.43 2.15
CA ALA A 19 2.57 2.63 1.14
C ALA A 19 3.96 2.19 1.61
N GLY A 20 4.74 3.10 2.22
CA GLY A 20 6.06 2.79 2.74
C GLY A 20 6.07 1.80 3.90
N VAL A 21 5.15 1.94 4.86
CA VAL A 21 5.00 0.95 5.95
C VAL A 21 4.61 -0.42 5.39
N ALA A 22 3.67 -0.46 4.45
CA ALA A 22 3.30 -1.70 3.78
C ALA A 22 4.48 -2.33 3.01
N SER A 23 5.29 -1.51 2.33
CA SER A 23 6.49 -1.93 1.61
C SER A 23 7.58 -2.52 2.49
N LEU A 24 7.76 -2.02 3.72
CA LEU A 24 8.74 -2.55 4.67
C LEU A 24 8.39 -3.98 5.13
N ILE A 25 7.10 -4.30 5.17
CA ILE A 25 6.61 -5.66 5.44
C ILE A 25 6.78 -6.52 4.19
N SER A 26 6.26 -6.05 3.05
CA SER A 26 6.35 -6.73 1.78
C SER A 26 6.31 -5.75 0.62
N TRP A 27 7.25 -5.90 -0.32
CA TRP A 27 7.32 -5.09 -1.55
C TRP A 27 5.97 -5.12 -2.32
N ALA A 28 5.31 -6.28 -2.36
CA ALA A 28 4.03 -6.44 -3.07
C ALA A 28 2.87 -5.74 -2.34
N PHE A 29 2.86 -5.77 -1.01
CA PHE A 29 1.84 -5.08 -0.22
C PHE A 29 1.93 -3.57 -0.38
N GLY A 30 3.13 -3.01 -0.45
CA GLY A 30 3.32 -1.58 -0.73
C GLY A 30 2.62 -1.11 -2.01
N LEU A 31 2.80 -1.86 -3.11
CA LEU A 31 2.17 -1.54 -4.40
C LEU A 31 0.65 -1.67 -4.35
N VAL A 32 0.15 -2.78 -3.82
CA VAL A 32 -1.31 -3.04 -3.75
C VAL A 32 -1.99 -2.05 -2.82
N ILE A 33 -1.54 -1.96 -1.56
CA ILE A 33 -2.13 -1.07 -0.55
C ILE A 33 -1.97 0.38 -0.99
N GLY A 34 -0.79 0.79 -1.49
CA GLY A 34 -0.55 2.14 -1.97
C GLY A 34 -1.53 2.56 -3.07
N ALA A 35 -1.73 1.72 -4.08
CA ALA A 35 -2.67 1.99 -5.17
C ALA A 35 -4.13 2.04 -4.70
N LEU A 36 -4.52 1.13 -3.80
CA LEU A 36 -5.86 1.13 -3.20
C LEU A 36 -6.12 2.39 -2.38
N VAL A 37 -5.18 2.76 -1.51
CA VAL A 37 -5.28 3.94 -0.64
C VAL A 37 -5.27 5.22 -1.47
N ALA A 38 -4.39 5.36 -2.47
CA ALA A 38 -4.36 6.51 -3.36
C ALA A 38 -5.70 6.74 -4.07
N ARG A 39 -6.29 5.68 -4.63
CA ARG A 39 -7.60 5.74 -5.29
C ARG A 39 -8.72 6.07 -4.31
N GLN A 40 -8.74 5.40 -3.16
CA GLN A 40 -9.77 5.62 -2.15
C GLN A 40 -9.72 7.03 -1.55
N VAL A 41 -8.51 7.58 -1.36
CA VAL A 41 -8.30 8.97 -0.94
C VAL A 41 -8.81 9.94 -2.00
N ALA A 42 -8.52 9.69 -3.29
CA ALA A 42 -8.98 10.54 -4.38
C ALA A 42 -10.52 10.60 -4.48
N ILE A 43 -11.18 9.44 -4.40
CA ILE A 43 -12.65 9.33 -4.45
C ILE A 43 -13.28 10.09 -3.28
N GLN A 44 -12.84 9.80 -2.05
CA GLN A 44 -13.39 10.46 -0.86
C GLN A 44 -13.08 11.96 -0.82
N ALA A 45 -11.95 12.40 -1.35
CA ALA A 45 -11.61 13.82 -1.42
C ALA A 45 -12.58 14.56 -2.36
N ARG A 46 -12.86 13.96 -3.52
CA ARG A 46 -13.82 14.48 -4.49
C ARG A 46 -15.22 14.60 -3.91
N GLU A 47 -15.71 13.56 -3.23
CA GLU A 47 -17.01 13.57 -2.53
C GLU A 47 -17.13 14.70 -1.49
N ARG A 48 -16.01 15.13 -0.92
CA ARG A 48 -15.93 16.21 0.07
C ARG A 48 -15.62 17.58 -0.53
N GLY A 49 -15.55 17.70 -1.85
CA GLY A 49 -15.15 18.94 -2.54
C GLY A 49 -13.68 19.32 -2.35
N LEU A 50 -12.83 18.41 -1.89
CA LEU A 50 -11.40 18.62 -1.77
C LEU A 50 -10.70 18.24 -3.08
N ARG A 51 -10.21 19.26 -3.79
CA ARG A 51 -9.50 19.08 -5.06
C ARG A 51 -8.10 18.51 -4.82
N LEU A 52 -7.84 17.30 -5.29
CA LEU A 52 -6.53 16.64 -5.22
C LEU A 52 -6.04 16.28 -6.62
N HIS A 53 -4.77 16.58 -6.89
CA HIS A 53 -4.09 16.14 -8.11
C HIS A 53 -3.82 14.64 -8.03
N TYR A 54 -4.60 13.84 -8.75
CA TYR A 54 -4.60 12.39 -8.70
C TYR A 54 -3.26 11.75 -9.11
N PRO A 55 -2.57 12.22 -10.17
CA PRO A 55 -1.24 11.70 -10.50
C PRO A 55 -0.23 11.84 -9.35
N LEU A 56 -0.34 12.87 -8.51
CA LEU A 56 0.53 13.08 -7.36
C LEU A 56 0.17 12.13 -6.21
N LEU A 57 -1.10 11.73 -6.05
CA LEU A 57 -1.48 10.65 -5.13
C LEU A 57 -0.86 9.31 -5.55
N VAL A 58 -0.89 9.01 -6.86
CA VAL A 58 -0.25 7.81 -7.41
C VAL A 58 1.27 7.88 -7.24
N ALA A 59 1.88 9.03 -7.54
CA ALA A 59 3.30 9.27 -7.31
C ALA A 59 3.67 9.14 -5.82
N SER A 60 2.79 9.60 -4.90
CA SER A 60 3.00 9.45 -3.46
C SER A 60 3.02 7.98 -3.05
N ALA A 61 2.11 7.16 -3.58
CA ALA A 61 2.11 5.71 -3.33
C ALA A 61 3.40 5.04 -3.83
N TYR A 62 3.85 5.41 -5.02
CA TYR A 62 5.09 4.88 -5.59
C TYR A 62 6.35 5.37 -4.85
N ALA A 63 6.37 6.64 -4.42
CA ALA A 63 7.46 7.19 -3.64
C ALA A 63 7.59 6.48 -2.29
N GLY A 64 6.46 6.21 -1.62
CA GLY A 64 6.43 5.38 -0.42
C GLY A 64 7.01 3.99 -0.65
N TYR A 65 6.77 3.39 -1.82
CA TYR A 65 7.30 2.07 -2.15
C TYR A 65 8.84 2.00 -2.14
N ALA A 66 9.54 3.08 -2.50
CA ALA A 66 11.00 3.10 -2.71
C ALA A 66 11.83 2.56 -1.52
N ILE A 67 11.30 2.63 -0.30
CA ILE A 67 11.97 2.18 0.93
C ILE A 67 12.05 0.64 1.09
N TRP A 68 11.35 -0.13 0.26
CA TRP A 68 11.19 -1.59 0.42
C TRP A 68 12.50 -2.37 0.61
N HIS A 69 13.61 -1.89 0.03
CA HIS A 69 14.94 -2.50 0.13
C HIS A 69 15.49 -2.57 1.58
N MET A 70 14.98 -1.75 2.48
CA MET A 70 15.37 -1.73 3.89
C MET A 70 14.53 -2.69 4.75
N GLY A 71 13.50 -3.33 4.16
CA GLY A 71 12.56 -4.21 4.85
C GLY A 71 12.85 -5.70 4.68
N TYR A 72 11.91 -6.52 5.13
CA TYR A 72 12.00 -8.00 5.10
C TYR A 72 12.18 -8.58 3.69
N SER A 73 11.71 -7.86 2.68
CA SER A 73 11.77 -8.29 1.28
C SER A 73 13.11 -7.98 0.59
N SER A 74 14.13 -7.55 1.33
CA SER A 74 15.43 -7.15 0.77
C SER A 74 16.19 -8.35 0.19
N SER A 75 16.17 -8.49 -1.14
CA SER A 75 16.83 -9.61 -1.82
C SER A 75 18.34 -9.66 -1.55
N ALA A 76 19.00 -8.50 -1.47
CA ALA A 76 20.44 -8.43 -1.20
C ALA A 76 20.78 -8.89 0.23
N ALA A 77 20.02 -8.44 1.23
CA ALA A 77 20.25 -8.84 2.62
C ALA A 77 19.95 -10.33 2.86
N LEU A 78 18.91 -10.87 2.21
CA LEU A 78 18.60 -12.29 2.27
C LEU A 78 19.65 -13.15 1.53
N PHE A 79 20.19 -12.65 0.43
CA PHE A 79 21.23 -13.34 -0.33
C PHE A 79 22.50 -13.55 0.50
N VAL A 80 23.01 -12.49 1.16
CA VAL A 80 24.23 -12.58 1.98
C VAL A 80 24.03 -13.35 3.29
N ALA A 81 22.78 -13.50 3.73
CA ALA A 81 22.42 -14.31 4.90
C ALA A 81 22.25 -15.81 4.58
N THR A 82 22.25 -16.19 3.30
CA THR A 82 22.02 -17.58 2.87
C THR A 82 23.36 -18.33 2.74
N PRO A 83 23.55 -19.49 3.39
CA PRO A 83 24.73 -20.33 3.20
C PRO A 83 24.87 -20.83 1.76
N GLY A 84 26.11 -20.94 1.27
CA GLY A 84 26.42 -21.32 -0.11
C GLY A 84 26.23 -20.21 -1.13
N ASN A 85 26.13 -18.95 -0.68
CA ASN A 85 26.01 -17.81 -1.59
C ASN A 85 27.35 -17.52 -2.28
N ALA A 86 27.29 -16.84 -3.43
CA ALA A 86 28.47 -16.60 -4.26
C ALA A 86 29.56 -15.73 -3.57
N LEU A 87 29.17 -14.91 -2.58
CA LEU A 87 30.06 -13.98 -1.88
C LEU A 87 30.69 -14.60 -0.61
N GLU A 88 30.29 -15.80 -0.20
CA GLU A 88 30.78 -16.45 1.01
C GLU A 88 32.31 -16.62 1.01
N LYS A 89 32.91 -16.89 -0.15
CA LYS A 89 34.38 -17.00 -0.31
C LYS A 89 35.10 -15.66 -0.13
N GLU A 90 34.44 -14.55 -0.44
CA GLU A 90 34.98 -13.19 -0.28
C GLU A 90 34.78 -12.68 1.16
N LEU A 91 33.87 -13.30 1.91
CA LEU A 91 33.54 -13.01 3.31
C LEU A 91 34.24 -13.98 4.29
N ASP A 92 35.42 -14.48 3.95
CA ASP A 92 36.21 -15.43 4.75
C ASP A 92 35.43 -16.71 5.17
N GLY A 93 34.51 -17.19 4.32
CA GLY A 93 33.69 -18.37 4.58
C GLY A 93 32.47 -18.10 5.47
N GLY A 94 32.11 -16.83 5.67
CA GLY A 94 30.99 -16.40 6.51
C GLY A 94 29.74 -15.99 5.74
N VAL A 95 28.61 -15.99 6.46
CA VAL A 95 27.35 -15.35 6.05
C VAL A 95 27.09 -14.13 6.94
N ILE A 96 26.46 -13.10 6.41
CA ILE A 96 26.07 -11.92 7.21
C ILE A 96 24.61 -12.08 7.63
N PRO A 97 24.33 -12.27 8.94
CA PRO A 97 22.98 -12.52 9.40
C PRO A 97 22.08 -11.29 9.22
N VAL A 98 20.77 -11.52 9.15
CA VAL A 98 19.77 -10.43 9.03
C VAL A 98 19.78 -9.46 10.21
N THR A 99 20.33 -9.87 11.36
CA THR A 99 20.54 -9.00 12.54
C THR A 99 21.56 -7.89 12.29
N GLU A 100 22.50 -8.10 11.37
CA GLU A 100 23.55 -7.15 11.00
C GLU A 100 23.23 -6.36 9.72
N THR A 101 22.15 -6.74 9.02
CA THR A 101 21.65 -6.05 7.83
C THR A 101 20.27 -5.43 8.07
N ILE A 102 19.20 -6.22 7.96
CA ILE A 102 17.80 -5.75 8.05
C ILE A 102 17.50 -5.17 9.44
N PHE A 103 17.88 -5.86 10.51
CA PHE A 103 17.63 -5.41 11.89
C PHE A 103 18.77 -4.61 12.49
N ALA A 104 19.77 -4.24 11.68
CA ALA A 104 20.82 -3.38 12.16
C ALA A 104 20.28 -2.00 12.52
N SER A 105 20.76 -1.43 13.62
CA SER A 105 20.28 -0.12 14.10
C SER A 105 20.43 0.96 13.04
N TRP A 106 21.53 0.94 12.27
CA TRP A 106 21.74 1.90 11.17
C TRP A 106 20.66 1.76 10.09
N ASN A 107 20.28 0.55 9.70
CA ASN A 107 19.24 0.33 8.68
C ASN A 107 17.86 0.78 9.19
N ILE A 108 17.51 0.47 10.43
CA ILE A 108 16.24 0.89 11.05
C ILE A 108 16.13 2.41 11.09
N TRP A 109 17.18 3.10 11.54
CA TRP A 109 17.21 4.57 11.55
C TRP A 109 17.13 5.16 10.14
N THR A 110 17.87 4.59 9.20
CA THR A 110 17.88 5.08 7.80
C THR A 110 16.51 4.87 7.15
N ALA A 111 15.85 3.74 7.42
CA ALA A 111 14.49 3.47 6.97
C ALA A 111 13.50 4.47 7.57
N LEU A 112 13.52 4.66 8.90
CA LEU A 112 12.63 5.62 9.56
C LEU A 112 12.81 7.04 9.01
N ILE A 113 14.05 7.51 8.89
CA ILE A 113 14.35 8.85 8.36
C ILE A 113 13.90 8.96 6.90
N SER A 114 14.21 7.96 6.06
CA SER A 114 13.82 7.96 4.66
C SER A 114 12.29 8.00 4.51
N LEU A 115 11.56 7.23 5.32
CA LEU A 115 10.10 7.21 5.31
C LEU A 115 9.52 8.58 5.68
N LEU A 116 10.05 9.22 6.72
CA LEU A 116 9.60 10.55 7.15
C LEU A 116 9.95 11.62 6.10
N VAL A 117 11.13 11.56 5.50
CA VAL A 117 11.57 12.49 4.44
C VAL A 117 10.69 12.33 3.19
N ILE A 118 10.45 11.11 2.72
CA ILE A 118 9.58 10.85 1.57
C ILE A 118 8.15 11.35 1.86
N THR A 119 7.63 11.05 3.06
CA THR A 119 6.31 11.49 3.50
C THR A 119 6.20 13.01 3.52
N GLY A 120 7.18 13.69 4.10
CA GLY A 120 7.25 15.15 4.16
C GLY A 120 7.41 15.79 2.78
N LEU A 121 8.24 15.21 1.92
CA LEU A 121 8.46 15.67 0.56
C LEU A 121 7.17 15.58 -0.27
N MET A 122 6.48 14.44 -0.25
CA MET A 122 5.20 14.29 -0.97
C MET A 122 4.13 15.24 -0.44
N ALA A 123 4.09 15.49 0.87
CA ALA A 123 3.20 16.49 1.46
C ALA A 123 3.53 17.93 1.01
N ALA A 124 4.82 18.23 0.85
CA ALA A 124 5.30 19.54 0.39
C ALA A 124 5.10 19.77 -1.11
N MET A 125 5.06 18.71 -1.92
CA MET A 125 4.82 18.74 -3.37
C MET A 125 3.37 19.04 -3.75
N LYS A 126 2.50 19.43 -2.80
CA LYS A 126 1.12 19.81 -3.10
C LYS A 126 1.09 20.90 -4.19
N PRO A 127 0.19 20.81 -5.18
CA PRO A 127 0.00 21.87 -6.17
C PRO A 127 -0.30 23.22 -5.50
N LYS A 128 0.30 24.29 -6.00
CA LYS A 128 0.04 25.66 -5.54
C LYS A 128 -1.19 26.22 -6.25
N GLU A 129 -2.11 26.77 -5.46
CA GLU A 129 -3.33 27.40 -5.99
C GLU A 129 -2.99 28.50 -7.00
N GLY A 130 -3.66 28.46 -8.16
CA GLY A 130 -3.48 29.45 -9.24
C GLY A 130 -2.20 29.33 -10.06
N ARG A 131 -1.29 28.40 -9.74
CA ARG A 131 -0.05 28.16 -10.49
C ARG A 131 -0.03 26.81 -11.18
N ASP A 132 -0.50 25.77 -10.50
CA ASP A 132 -0.34 24.39 -10.97
C ASP A 132 -1.69 23.80 -11.38
N GLU A 133 -1.71 23.03 -12.47
CA GLU A 133 -2.91 22.33 -12.92
C GLU A 133 -3.23 21.14 -11.99
N VAL A 134 -4.46 21.10 -11.50
CA VAL A 134 -4.97 20.00 -10.68
C VAL A 134 -5.79 19.06 -11.54
N VAL A 135 -5.21 17.91 -11.89
CA VAL A 135 -5.91 16.82 -12.58
C VAL A 135 -6.55 15.92 -11.54
N GLU A 136 -7.86 16.04 -11.36
CA GLU A 136 -8.63 15.20 -10.45
C GLU A 136 -8.89 13.81 -11.04
N ILE A 137 -9.30 12.86 -10.19
CA ILE A 137 -9.74 11.55 -10.66
C ILE A 137 -10.97 11.71 -11.57
N SER A 138 -10.97 11.03 -12.71
CA SER A 138 -12.04 11.16 -13.70
C SER A 138 -13.37 10.57 -13.19
N GLU A 139 -14.49 11.16 -13.59
CA GLU A 139 -15.83 10.67 -13.25
C GLU A 139 -16.05 9.22 -13.62
N ARG A 140 -15.57 8.85 -14.81
CA ARG A 140 -15.62 7.48 -15.30
C ARG A 140 -14.88 6.51 -14.38
N ALA A 141 -13.71 6.88 -13.87
CA ALA A 141 -12.95 6.03 -12.94
C ALA A 141 -13.65 5.87 -11.59
N VAL A 142 -14.36 6.90 -11.12
CA VAL A 142 -15.18 6.83 -9.90
C VAL A 142 -16.38 5.92 -10.11
N ALA A 143 -17.10 6.09 -11.22
CA ALA A 143 -18.26 5.26 -11.58
C ALA A 143 -17.88 3.77 -11.72
N ASP A 144 -16.80 3.49 -12.45
CA ASP A 144 -16.29 2.12 -12.63
C ASP A 144 -15.93 1.44 -11.30
N TYR A 145 -15.38 2.20 -10.34
CA TYR A 145 -15.12 1.70 -9.00
C TYR A 145 -16.42 1.33 -8.25
N HIS A 146 -17.43 2.19 -8.24
CA HIS A 146 -18.71 1.90 -7.59
C HIS A 146 -19.41 0.69 -8.23
N ASP A 147 -19.40 0.61 -9.56
CA ASP A 147 -19.95 -0.53 -10.30
C ASP A 147 -19.23 -1.84 -9.96
N SER A 148 -17.90 -1.79 -9.84
CA SER A 148 -17.06 -2.92 -9.42
C SER A 148 -17.40 -3.36 -8.00
N VAL A 149 -17.54 -2.43 -7.06
CA VAL A 149 -17.95 -2.73 -5.66
C VAL A 149 -19.35 -3.34 -5.62
N ALA A 150 -20.32 -2.76 -6.32
CA ALA A 150 -21.69 -3.28 -6.38
C ALA A 150 -21.75 -4.68 -7.02
N ARG A 151 -20.91 -4.95 -8.02
CA ARG A 151 -20.76 -6.30 -8.60
C ARG A 151 -20.21 -7.28 -7.57
N LEU A 152 -19.14 -6.93 -6.86
CA LEU A 152 -18.55 -7.77 -5.82
C LEU A 152 -19.54 -8.07 -4.69
N GLU A 153 -20.31 -7.07 -4.23
CA GLU A 153 -21.34 -7.27 -3.20
C GLU A 153 -22.44 -8.24 -3.65
N ARG A 154 -22.88 -8.14 -4.91
CA ARG A 154 -23.84 -9.09 -5.50
C ARG A 154 -23.28 -10.50 -5.57
N GLU A 155 -22.03 -10.65 -6.01
CA GLU A 155 -21.34 -11.95 -6.10
C GLU A 155 -21.13 -12.59 -4.72
N LEU A 156 -20.63 -11.83 -3.75
CA LEU A 156 -20.44 -12.27 -2.37
C LEU A 156 -21.77 -12.60 -1.69
N GLY A 157 -22.82 -11.80 -1.92
CA GLY A 157 -24.16 -12.09 -1.44
C GLY A 157 -24.72 -13.40 -2.01
N GLY A 158 -24.52 -13.64 -3.31
CA GLY A 158 -24.88 -14.89 -3.97
C GLY A 158 -24.08 -16.10 -3.50
N ALA A 159 -22.76 -15.94 -3.29
CA ALA A 159 -21.89 -16.97 -2.74
C ALA A 159 -22.29 -17.35 -1.31
N ARG A 160 -22.56 -16.36 -0.46
CA ARG A 160 -23.04 -16.55 0.91
C ARG A 160 -24.38 -17.28 0.94
N ARG A 161 -25.34 -16.90 0.09
CA ARG A 161 -26.64 -17.60 -0.02
C ARG A 161 -26.49 -19.06 -0.46
N ARG A 162 -25.62 -19.35 -1.43
CA ARG A 162 -25.34 -20.73 -1.88
C ARG A 162 -24.66 -21.57 -0.81
N PHE A 163 -23.69 -21.01 -0.09
CA PHE A 163 -22.96 -21.71 0.97
C PHE A 163 -23.89 -22.04 2.15
N PHE A 164 -24.63 -21.06 2.67
CA PHE A 164 -25.56 -21.27 3.78
C PHE A 164 -26.82 -22.07 3.40
N GLY A 165 -27.26 -21.99 2.14
CA GLY A 165 -28.36 -22.80 1.61
C GLY A 165 -28.02 -24.29 1.56
N ARG A 166 -26.78 -24.65 1.21
CA ARG A 166 -26.30 -26.04 1.21
C ARG A 166 -26.20 -26.64 2.63
N THR A 167 -25.75 -25.86 3.61
CA THR A 167 -25.70 -26.32 5.02
C THR A 167 -27.08 -26.53 5.64
N ARG A 168 -28.11 -25.78 5.20
CA ARG A 168 -29.49 -26.00 5.66
C ARG A 168 -30.14 -27.24 5.04
N ALA A 169 -29.86 -27.54 3.78
CA ALA A 169 -30.41 -28.72 3.10
C ALA A 169 -29.83 -30.04 3.63
N ALA A 170 -28.58 -30.05 4.10
CA ALA A 170 -27.91 -31.22 4.66
C ALA A 170 -28.36 -31.59 6.10
N ALA A 171 -29.11 -30.72 6.78
CA ALA A 171 -29.53 -30.90 8.17
C ALA A 171 -30.99 -31.39 8.33
N THR A 172 -31.66 -31.75 7.24
CA THR A 172 -33.03 -32.32 7.29
C THR A 172 -32.93 -33.80 7.65
N PRO A 173 -33.34 -34.24 8.85
CA PRO A 173 -33.35 -35.67 9.17
C PRO A 173 -34.41 -36.34 8.29
N GLN A 174 -34.04 -37.42 7.61
CA GLN A 174 -35.01 -38.32 7.00
C GLN A 174 -35.79 -38.99 8.12
N SER A 175 -36.94 -38.42 8.51
CA SER A 175 -37.90 -39.08 9.39
C SER A 175 -38.62 -40.16 8.58
N SER A 176 -38.21 -41.41 8.80
CA SER A 176 -38.99 -42.62 8.49
C SER A 176 -40.03 -42.86 9.57
#